data_AF-A0A7U9WSY1-F1
#
_entry.id   AF-A0A7U9WSY1-F1
#
_cell.length_a   1.000
_cell.length_b   1.000
_cell.length_c   1.000
_cell.angle_alpha   90.00
_cell.angle_beta   90.00
_cell.angle_gamma   90.00
#
_symmetry.space_group_name_H-M   'P 1'
#
loop_
_entity.id
_entity.type
_entity.pdbx_description
1 polymer ?
#
loop_
_entity_poly.entity_id
_entity_poly.type
_entity_poly.pdbx_seq_one_letter_code
_entity_poly.pdbx_strand_id
1 'polypeptide(L)'
;MNTIFTENWEQRLEMQFLKNDRCRKRAYICSPLSAEAEDDFLRNMHAARAYMYYAFEKMGMYARAPHAYLPMLLCDKLPTERALALSFGLSLLESSEIILVCGNRLSIGMKGEIAHAALFQMPMIVFDEGLYHEVQKEITKHGGDKRCVQLDRENFIMGFSSPVSYLENAVMFK
;
A
#
# COMPACT_ATOMS: atom_id res chain seq x y z
N MET A 1 -14.17 1.24 -18.48
CA MET A 1 -12.94 1.99 -18.13
C MET A 1 -11.78 1.23 -18.71
N ASN A 2 -10.84 1.90 -19.38
CA ASN A 2 -9.63 1.22 -19.83
C ASN A 2 -8.70 1.03 -18.64
N THR A 3 -8.17 -0.18 -18.48
CA THR A 3 -7.19 -0.47 -17.42
C THR A 3 -5.91 0.32 -17.64
N ILE A 4 -5.25 0.74 -16.56
CA ILE A 4 -3.87 1.28 -16.63
C ILE A 4 -2.80 0.20 -16.52
N PHE A 5 -3.19 -1.00 -16.09
CA PHE A 5 -2.31 -2.15 -15.99
C PHE A 5 -2.16 -2.80 -17.37
N THR A 6 -1.54 -2.08 -18.30
CA THR A 6 -1.14 -2.59 -19.62
C THR A 6 0.08 -3.49 -19.50
N GLU A 7 0.39 -4.32 -20.51
CA GLU A 7 1.50 -5.30 -20.44
C GLU A 7 2.84 -4.78 -19.90
N ASN A 8 3.12 -3.49 -20.06
CA ASN A 8 4.37 -2.84 -19.62
C ASN A 8 4.27 -1.99 -18.33
N TRP A 9 3.22 -2.17 -17.52
CA TRP A 9 2.96 -1.30 -16.38
C TRP A 9 4.03 -1.40 -15.28
N GLU A 10 4.60 -2.58 -15.05
CA GLU A 10 5.68 -2.77 -14.06
C GLU A 10 6.96 -2.04 -14.49
N GLN A 11 7.33 -2.06 -15.77
CA GLN A 11 8.47 -1.28 -16.29
C GLN A 11 8.21 0.22 -16.16
N ARG A 12 6.96 0.66 -16.26
CA ARG A 12 6.61 2.07 -16.01
C ARG A 12 6.74 2.44 -14.53
N LEU A 13 6.38 1.53 -13.63
CA LEU A 13 6.56 1.72 -12.19
C LEU A 13 8.04 1.88 -11.81
N GLU A 14 8.93 1.09 -12.40
CA GLU A 14 10.39 1.17 -12.18
C GLU A 14 10.94 2.58 -12.45
N MET A 15 10.33 3.30 -13.39
CA MET A 15 10.75 4.64 -13.76
C MET A 15 10.32 5.74 -12.77
N GLN A 16 9.43 5.46 -11.80
CA GLN A 16 8.79 6.51 -10.98
C GLN A 16 9.80 7.43 -10.29
N PHE A 17 10.93 6.88 -9.81
CA PHE A 17 11.96 7.64 -9.07
C PHE A 17 13.15 8.06 -9.92
N LEU A 18 13.16 7.80 -11.24
CA LEU A 18 14.24 8.25 -12.13
C LEU A 18 14.25 9.77 -12.34
N LYS A 19 13.11 10.43 -12.08
CA LYS A 19 12.97 11.88 -12.08
C LYS A 19 12.53 12.33 -10.69
N ASN A 20 13.10 13.43 -10.21
CA ASN A 20 12.73 14.02 -8.93
C ASN A 20 11.70 15.15 -9.15
N ASP A 21 10.42 14.78 -9.28
CA ASP A 21 9.32 15.75 -9.30
C ASP A 21 8.93 16.14 -7.88
N ARG A 22 9.49 17.26 -7.39
CA ARG A 22 9.24 17.76 -6.03
C ARG A 22 7.79 18.19 -5.78
N CYS A 23 6.96 18.29 -6.82
CA CYS A 23 5.54 18.64 -6.69
C CYS A 23 4.67 17.43 -6.32
N ARG A 24 5.18 16.21 -6.46
CA ARG A 24 4.44 14.99 -6.12
C ARG A 24 4.64 14.63 -4.65
N LYS A 25 3.52 14.36 -3.97
CA LYS A 25 3.54 13.87 -2.58
C LYS A 25 4.18 12.49 -2.50
N ARG A 26 4.97 12.27 -1.45
CA ARG A 26 5.50 10.94 -1.12
C ARG A 26 4.45 10.17 -0.32
N ALA A 27 4.09 9.00 -0.81
CA ALA A 27 3.11 8.11 -0.18
C ALA A 27 3.78 6.81 0.28
N TYR A 28 3.30 6.28 1.41
CA TYR A 28 3.64 4.94 1.87
C TYR A 28 2.42 4.02 1.66
N ILE A 29 2.61 2.89 0.98
CA ILE A 29 1.57 1.88 0.83
C ILE A 29 1.56 1.01 2.07
N CYS A 30 0.45 1.01 2.79
CA CYS A 30 0.17 0.10 3.90
C CYS A 30 -0.77 -1.00 3.37
N SER A 31 -0.28 -2.21 3.17
CA SER A 31 -1.08 -3.33 2.62
C SER A 31 -0.60 -4.69 3.15
N PRO A 32 -1.39 -5.78 3.01
CA PRO A 32 -0.94 -7.10 3.44
C PRO A 32 0.33 -7.55 2.71
N LEU A 33 1.18 -8.33 3.41
CA LEU A 33 2.29 -9.10 2.84
C LEU A 33 2.21 -10.57 3.29
N SER A 34 2.41 -10.82 4.58
CA SER A 34 2.49 -12.19 5.12
C SER A 34 1.18 -12.95 4.89
N ALA A 35 1.30 -14.22 4.49
CA ALA A 35 0.21 -15.15 4.25
C ALA A 35 0.67 -16.57 4.59
N GLU A 36 -0.28 -17.48 4.85
CA GLU A 36 0.02 -18.89 5.11
C GLU A 36 0.46 -19.62 3.83
N ALA A 37 -0.26 -19.40 2.73
CA ALA A 37 0.07 -19.95 1.42
C ALA A 37 1.10 -19.08 0.70
N GLU A 38 2.07 -19.73 0.03
CA GLU A 38 3.14 -19.03 -0.70
C GLU A 38 2.60 -18.26 -1.90
N ASP A 39 1.59 -18.80 -2.59
CA ASP A 39 0.91 -18.11 -3.68
C ASP A 39 0.24 -16.81 -3.22
N ASP A 40 -0.36 -16.79 -2.02
CA ASP A 40 -0.97 -15.59 -1.45
C ASP A 40 0.09 -14.56 -1.04
N PHE A 41 1.25 -15.02 -0.57
CA PHE A 41 2.39 -14.16 -0.27
C PHE A 41 2.88 -13.45 -1.54
N LEU A 42 3.09 -14.21 -2.62
CA LEU A 42 3.48 -13.66 -3.93
C LEU A 42 2.40 -12.70 -4.48
N ARG A 43 1.12 -13.08 -4.40
CA ARG A 43 0.01 -12.20 -4.80
C ARG A 43 0.02 -10.88 -4.04
N ASN A 44 0.29 -10.88 -2.73
CA ASN A 44 0.40 -9.66 -1.94
C ASN A 44 1.57 -8.77 -2.37
N MET A 45 2.71 -9.37 -2.73
CA MET A 45 3.85 -8.62 -3.29
C MET A 45 3.45 -7.93 -4.62
N HIS A 46 2.79 -8.65 -5.52
CA HIS A 46 2.32 -8.09 -6.78
C HIS A 46 1.22 -7.03 -6.59
N ALA A 47 0.31 -7.23 -5.65
CA ALA A 47 -0.70 -6.22 -5.30
C ALA A 47 -0.04 -4.94 -4.77
N ALA A 48 1.00 -5.04 -3.94
CA ALA A 48 1.77 -3.90 -3.47
C ALA A 48 2.37 -3.08 -4.62
N ARG A 49 2.92 -3.75 -5.64
CA ARG A 49 3.39 -3.09 -6.88
C ARG A 49 2.24 -2.38 -7.62
N ALA A 50 1.10 -3.05 -7.74
CA ALA A 50 -0.06 -2.50 -8.41
C ALA A 50 -0.59 -1.23 -7.70
N TYR A 51 -0.64 -1.22 -6.37
CA TYR A 51 -1.00 -0.02 -5.60
C TYR A 51 0.01 1.11 -5.81
N MET A 52 1.32 0.81 -5.80
CA MET A 52 2.35 1.81 -6.06
C MET A 52 2.17 2.46 -7.44
N TYR A 53 1.95 1.63 -8.47
CA TYR A 53 1.75 2.12 -9.83
C TYR A 53 0.45 2.91 -9.99
N TYR A 54 -0.64 2.46 -9.38
CA TYR A 54 -1.90 3.18 -9.43
C TYR A 54 -1.79 4.56 -8.78
N ALA A 55 -1.16 4.64 -7.60
CA ALA A 55 -0.88 5.91 -6.93
C ALA A 55 -0.02 6.84 -7.79
N PHE A 56 0.97 6.30 -8.50
CA PHE A 56 1.83 7.06 -9.42
C PHE A 56 1.08 7.60 -10.64
N GLU A 57 0.30 6.76 -11.31
CA GLU A 57 -0.37 7.09 -12.57
C GLU A 57 -1.68 7.86 -12.40
N LYS A 58 -2.48 7.54 -11.39
CA LYS A 58 -3.81 8.12 -11.20
C LYS A 58 -3.86 9.19 -10.13
N MET A 59 -3.10 9.02 -9.05
CA MET A 59 -3.15 9.93 -7.91
C MET A 59 -2.01 10.96 -7.92
N GLY A 60 -1.04 10.83 -8.85
CA GLY A 60 0.09 11.74 -8.94
C GLY A 60 1.04 11.67 -7.74
N MET A 61 1.13 10.53 -7.07
CA MET A 61 1.93 10.35 -5.85
C MET A 61 3.14 9.46 -6.09
N TYR A 62 4.22 9.69 -5.36
CA TYR A 62 5.36 8.77 -5.31
C TYR A 62 5.18 7.77 -4.19
N ALA A 63 4.62 6.61 -4.54
CA ALA A 63 4.29 5.56 -3.59
C ALA A 63 5.44 4.57 -3.38
N ARG A 64 5.66 4.20 -2.12
CA ARG A 64 6.69 3.25 -1.69
C ARG A 64 6.04 2.11 -0.92
N ALA A 65 6.43 0.88 -1.24
CA ALA A 65 5.99 -0.33 -0.54
C ALA A 65 7.18 -1.30 -0.47
N PRO A 66 7.97 -1.30 0.61
CA PRO A 66 9.16 -2.14 0.67
C PRO A 66 8.84 -3.64 0.55
N HIS A 67 7.69 -4.06 1.06
CA HIS A 67 7.16 -5.42 0.92
C HIS A 67 6.85 -5.85 -0.52
N ALA A 68 6.85 -4.94 -1.50
CA ALA A 68 6.73 -5.29 -2.91
C ALA A 68 8.00 -5.96 -3.48
N TYR A 69 9.16 -5.73 -2.85
CA TYR A 69 10.47 -6.13 -3.39
C TYR A 69 11.44 -6.69 -2.34
N LEU A 70 11.46 -6.15 -1.12
CA LEU A 70 12.36 -6.64 -0.06
C LEU A 70 12.25 -8.14 0.22
N PRO A 71 11.08 -8.81 0.11
CA PRO A 71 11.01 -10.25 0.30
C PRO A 71 11.86 -11.08 -0.68
N MET A 72 12.33 -10.48 -1.79
CA MET A 72 13.29 -11.12 -2.70
C MET A 72 14.73 -11.11 -2.16
N LEU A 73 15.00 -10.26 -1.16
CA LEU A 73 16.31 -10.06 -0.56
C LEU A 73 16.38 -10.52 0.91
N LEU A 74 15.23 -10.47 1.60
CA LEU A 74 15.09 -10.76 3.03
C LEU A 74 13.92 -11.75 3.22
N CYS A 75 14.20 -12.90 3.80
CA CYS A 75 13.23 -13.94 4.09
C CYS A 75 12.30 -13.51 5.24
N ASP A 76 11.02 -13.27 4.93
CA ASP A 76 10.01 -12.88 5.92
C ASP A 76 9.78 -13.92 7.02
N LYS A 77 10.15 -15.20 6.76
CA LYS A 77 10.07 -16.30 7.74
C LYS A 77 11.22 -16.26 8.77
N LEU A 78 12.31 -15.55 8.51
CA LEU A 78 13.44 -15.39 9.42
C LEU A 78 13.25 -14.12 10.29
N PRO A 79 13.11 -14.24 11.62
CA PRO A 79 12.79 -13.10 12.48
C PRO A 79 13.76 -11.91 12.38
N THR A 80 15.06 -12.18 12.23
CA THR A 80 16.10 -11.15 12.11
C THR A 80 15.99 -10.37 10.80
N GLU A 81 15.74 -11.06 9.69
CA GLU A 81 15.57 -10.44 8.37
C GLU A 81 14.25 -9.70 8.27
N ARG A 82 13.18 -10.26 8.86
CA ARG A 82 11.89 -9.57 9.01
C ARG A 82 12.05 -8.27 9.83
N ALA A 83 12.79 -8.29 10.93
CA ALA A 83 13.04 -7.09 11.72
C ALA A 83 13.79 -6.02 10.92
N LEU A 84 14.77 -6.42 10.10
CA LEU A 84 15.49 -5.51 9.20
C LEU A 84 14.55 -4.90 8.15
N ALA A 85 13.69 -5.72 7.51
CA ALA A 85 12.71 -5.26 6.54
C ALA A 85 11.70 -4.27 7.15
N LEU A 86 11.22 -4.55 8.36
CA LEU A 86 10.31 -3.66 9.09
C LEU A 86 10.97 -2.33 9.46
N SER A 87 12.22 -2.36 9.94
CA SER A 87 12.96 -1.13 10.27
C SER A 87 13.17 -0.23 9.05
N PHE A 88 13.50 -0.83 7.90
CA PHE A 88 13.58 -0.10 6.63
C PHE A 88 12.22 0.46 6.20
N GLY A 89 11.15 -0.34 6.35
CA GLY A 89 9.77 0.07 6.11
C GLY A 89 9.36 1.30 6.89
N LEU A 90 9.54 1.27 8.21
CA LEU A 90 9.20 2.38 9.10
C LEU A 90 10.01 3.65 8.78
N SER A 91 11.29 3.52 8.42
CA SER A 91 12.11 4.66 7.98
C SER A 91 11.56 5.33 6.72
N LEU A 92 11.05 4.54 5.77
CA LEU A 92 10.41 5.08 4.57
C LEU A 92 9.03 5.69 4.86
N LEU A 93 8.27 5.07 5.77
CA LEU A 93 6.99 5.58 6.25
C LEU A 93 7.18 6.97 6.87
N GLU A 94 8.13 7.14 7.80
CA GLU A 94 8.44 8.44 8.43
C GLU A 94 8.84 9.53 7.42
N SER A 95 9.48 9.15 6.31
CA SER A 95 9.87 10.08 5.24
C SER A 95 8.72 10.43 4.27
N SER A 96 7.56 9.80 4.43
CA SER A 96 6.38 9.97 3.57
C SER A 96 5.43 11.03 4.15
N GLU A 97 4.60 11.61 3.29
CA GLU A 97 3.65 12.68 3.67
C GLU A 97 2.23 12.13 3.93
N ILE A 98 1.94 10.93 3.43
CA ILE A 98 0.63 10.30 3.52
C ILE A 98 0.75 8.77 3.47
N ILE A 99 -0.18 8.09 4.13
CA ILE A 99 -0.30 6.63 4.08
C ILE A 99 -1.52 6.26 3.24
N LEU A 100 -1.35 5.31 2.33
CA LEU A 100 -2.40 4.73 1.53
C LEU A 100 -2.68 3.32 2.05
N VAL A 101 -3.81 3.13 2.73
CA VAL A 101 -4.21 1.84 3.31
C VAL A 101 -4.97 1.04 2.25
N CYS A 102 -4.30 0.05 1.67
CA CYS A 102 -4.73 -0.66 0.47
C CYS A 102 -5.12 -2.12 0.76
N GLY A 103 -5.99 -2.65 -0.08
CA GLY A 103 -6.60 -3.97 0.08
C GLY A 103 -7.84 -3.97 0.97
N ASN A 104 -8.38 -5.16 1.20
CA ASN A 104 -9.70 -5.36 1.83
C ASN A 104 -9.64 -6.04 3.21
N ARG A 105 -8.44 -6.15 3.81
CA ARG A 105 -8.25 -6.69 5.16
C ARG A 105 -7.13 -5.95 5.88
N LEU A 106 -7.26 -5.83 7.20
CA LEU A 106 -6.24 -5.22 8.06
C LEU A 106 -5.31 -6.27 8.66
N SER A 107 -4.10 -6.40 8.11
CA SER A 107 -3.09 -7.38 8.57
C SER A 107 -2.33 -6.92 9.83
N ILE A 108 -1.63 -7.86 10.51
CA ILE A 108 -0.80 -7.54 11.69
C ILE A 108 0.31 -6.54 11.34
N GLY A 109 0.96 -6.69 10.17
CA GLY A 109 1.99 -5.75 9.72
C GLY A 109 1.43 -4.34 9.53
N MET A 110 0.28 -4.23 8.88
CA MET A 110 -0.42 -2.94 8.67
C MET A 110 -0.80 -2.28 10.00
N LYS A 111 -1.26 -3.04 11.00
CA LYS A 111 -1.54 -2.50 12.34
C LYS A 111 -0.28 -1.90 12.97
N GLY A 112 0.87 -2.54 12.79
CA GLY A 112 2.17 -1.99 13.25
C GLY A 112 2.53 -0.68 12.55
N GLU A 113 2.31 -0.59 11.24
CA GLU A 113 2.54 0.65 10.46
C GLU A 113 1.59 1.77 10.89
N ILE A 114 0.30 1.48 11.09
CA ILE A 114 -0.71 2.45 11.56
C ILE A 114 -0.39 2.91 12.99
N ALA A 115 0.04 2.00 13.87
CA ALA A 115 0.47 2.32 15.22
C ALA A 115 1.66 3.30 15.20
N HIS A 116 2.66 3.04 14.35
CA HIS A 116 3.82 3.92 14.20
C HIS A 116 3.44 5.29 13.64
N ALA A 117 2.56 5.32 12.64
CA ALA A 117 2.06 6.53 12.02
C ALA A 117 1.23 7.42 12.97
N ALA A 118 0.55 6.81 13.95
CA ALA A 118 -0.19 7.54 14.97
C ALA A 118 0.71 8.48 15.79
N LEU A 119 1.97 8.11 16.01
CA LEU A 119 2.97 8.93 16.73
C LEU A 119 3.20 10.30 16.07
N PHE A 120 2.99 10.38 14.76
CA PHE A 120 3.22 11.59 13.96
C PHE A 120 1.93 12.21 13.42
N GLN A 121 0.75 11.69 13.82
CA GLN A 121 -0.56 12.12 13.32
C GLN A 121 -0.64 12.12 11.77
N MET A 122 -0.01 11.13 11.12
CA MET A 122 0.10 11.11 9.66
C MET A 122 -1.27 10.99 9.00
N PRO A 123 -1.55 11.78 7.94
CA PRO A 123 -2.74 11.59 7.13
C PRO A 123 -2.78 10.19 6.49
N MET A 124 -3.96 9.58 6.47
CA MET A 124 -4.21 8.26 5.91
C MET A 124 -5.41 8.30 4.97
N ILE A 125 -5.30 7.65 3.82
CA ILE A 125 -6.43 7.40 2.92
C ILE A 125 -6.72 5.90 2.93
N VAL A 126 -7.99 5.55 3.16
CA VAL A 126 -8.52 4.19 3.10
C VAL A 126 -9.44 4.10 1.89
N PHE A 127 -9.37 2.99 1.15
CA PHE A 127 -10.15 2.79 -0.08
C PHE A 127 -11.22 1.72 0.04
N ASP A 128 -11.16 0.90 1.08
CA ASP A 128 -12.18 -0.09 1.41
C ASP A 128 -13.08 0.41 2.55
N GLU A 129 -14.39 0.41 2.33
CA GLU A 129 -15.39 0.87 3.30
C GLU A 129 -15.37 0.04 4.60
N GLY A 130 -15.15 -1.29 4.47
CA GLY A 130 -15.06 -2.19 5.61
C GLY A 130 -13.88 -1.84 6.51
N LEU A 131 -12.75 -1.47 5.90
CA LEU A 131 -11.55 -1.07 6.62
C LEU A 131 -11.61 0.33 7.23
N TYR A 132 -12.39 1.26 6.69
CA TYR A 132 -12.37 2.66 7.13
C TYR A 132 -12.54 2.80 8.65
N HIS A 133 -13.54 2.15 9.22
CA HIS A 133 -13.79 2.17 10.66
C HIS A 133 -12.78 1.34 11.45
N GLU A 134 -12.21 0.29 10.88
CA GLU A 134 -11.16 -0.50 11.54
C GLU A 134 -9.86 0.30 11.67
N VAL A 135 -9.46 1.03 10.64
CA VAL A 135 -8.28 1.90 10.64
C VAL A 135 -8.46 3.05 11.63
N GLN A 136 -9.64 3.68 11.68
CA GLN A 136 -9.96 4.69 12.70
C GLN A 136 -9.84 4.15 14.13
N LYS A 137 -10.27 2.91 14.37
CA LYS A 137 -10.13 2.26 15.69
C LYS A 137 -8.66 1.99 16.00
N GLU A 138 -7.91 1.44 15.05
CA GLU A 138 -6.50 1.10 15.25
C GLU A 138 -5.66 2.36 15.52
N ILE A 139 -5.82 3.43 14.74
CA ILE A 139 -5.07 4.67 14.97
C ILE A 139 -5.39 5.30 16.34
N THR A 140 -6.67 5.30 16.75
CA THR A 140 -7.11 5.85 18.04
C THR A 140 -6.56 5.04 19.22
N LYS A 141 -6.47 3.71 19.07
CA LYS A 141 -5.88 2.81 20.08
C LYS A 141 -4.43 3.18 20.41
N HIS A 142 -3.71 3.73 19.44
CA HIS A 142 -2.31 4.16 19.60
C HIS A 142 -2.15 5.68 19.79
N GLY A 143 -3.23 6.37 20.21
CA GLY A 143 -3.19 7.80 20.54
C GLY A 143 -3.26 8.75 19.34
N GLY A 144 -3.49 8.25 18.14
CA GLY A 144 -3.69 9.06 16.95
C GLY A 144 -5.12 9.59 16.81
N ASP A 145 -5.28 10.67 16.06
CA ASP A 145 -6.57 11.28 15.80
C ASP A 145 -7.29 10.58 14.64
N LYS A 146 -8.50 10.09 14.87
CA LYS A 146 -9.35 9.49 13.82
C LYS A 146 -9.61 10.43 12.63
N ARG A 147 -9.48 11.75 12.82
CA ARG A 147 -9.60 12.76 11.75
C ARG A 147 -8.46 12.71 10.74
N CYS A 148 -7.34 12.06 11.08
CA CYS A 148 -6.26 11.79 10.12
C CYS A 148 -6.66 10.76 9.07
N VAL A 149 -7.73 10.00 9.27
CA VAL A 149 -8.20 8.95 8.36
C VAL A 149 -9.32 9.49 7.47
N GLN A 150 -9.12 9.41 6.16
CA GLN A 150 -10.10 9.74 5.15
C GLN A 150 -10.46 8.50 4.33
N LEU A 151 -11.70 8.46 3.84
CA LEU A 151 -12.20 7.42 2.96
C LEU A 151 -12.29 7.98 1.53
N ASP A 152 -11.64 7.30 0.59
CA ASP A 152 -11.65 7.64 -0.83
C ASP A 152 -12.43 6.57 -1.62
N ARG A 153 -13.57 6.99 -2.16
CA ARG A 153 -14.48 6.16 -2.95
C ARG A 153 -14.21 6.23 -4.46
N GLU A 154 -13.44 7.22 -4.89
CA GLU A 154 -13.15 7.45 -6.31
C GLU A 154 -12.04 6.50 -6.78
N ASN A 155 -11.03 6.30 -5.93
CA ASN A 155 -9.90 5.41 -6.19
C ASN A 155 -10.12 3.99 -5.63
N PHE A 156 -11.37 3.49 -5.70
CA PHE A 156 -11.81 2.21 -5.10
C PHE A 156 -10.98 0.97 -5.53
N ILE A 157 -10.29 1.04 -6.67
CA ILE A 157 -9.39 -0.01 -7.16
C ILE A 157 -8.31 -0.37 -6.12
N MET A 158 -7.87 0.61 -5.34
CA MET A 158 -6.89 0.47 -4.27
C MET A 158 -7.40 -0.36 -3.08
N GLY A 159 -8.72 -0.58 -2.96
CA GLY A 159 -9.34 -1.43 -1.95
C GLY A 159 -9.39 -2.92 -2.31
N PHE A 160 -9.10 -3.31 -3.56
CA PHE A 160 -9.15 -4.72 -3.97
C PHE A 160 -7.87 -5.47 -3.64
N SER A 161 -8.00 -6.72 -3.19
CA SER A 161 -6.85 -7.61 -2.95
C SER A 161 -6.05 -7.95 -4.21
N SER A 162 -6.65 -7.84 -5.40
CA SER A 162 -5.98 -7.95 -6.70
C SER A 162 -6.46 -6.83 -7.64
N PRO A 163 -5.81 -5.65 -7.61
CA PRO A 163 -6.21 -4.50 -8.43
C PRO A 163 -6.11 -4.75 -9.95
N VAL A 164 -5.14 -5.57 -10.36
CA VAL A 164 -4.87 -5.86 -11.77
C VAL A 164 -6.03 -6.67 -12.38
N SER A 165 -6.40 -7.78 -11.74
CA SER A 165 -7.41 -8.71 -12.26
C SER A 165 -8.83 -8.13 -12.29
N TYR A 166 -9.14 -7.16 -11.41
CA TYR A 166 -10.47 -6.54 -11.39
C TYR A 166 -10.79 -5.83 -12.71
N LEU A 167 -9.81 -5.10 -13.27
CA LEU A 167 -10.02 -4.34 -14.50
C LEU A 167 -10.04 -5.21 -15.75
N GLU A 168 -9.38 -6.37 -15.73
CA GLU A 168 -9.47 -7.38 -16.80
C GLU A 168 -10.88 -7.97 -16.90
N ASN A 169 -11.46 -8.35 -15.75
CA ASN A 169 -12.81 -8.91 -15.70
C ASN A 169 -13.90 -7.90 -16.06
N ALA A 170 -13.72 -6.61 -15.71
CA ALA A 170 -14.67 -5.55 -16.07
C ALA A 170 -14.76 -5.27 -17.59
N VAL A 171 -13.76 -5.69 -18.37
CA VAL A 171 -13.77 -5.60 -19.84
C VAL A 171 -14.46 -6.81 -20.48
N MET A 172 -14.40 -7.98 -19.83
CA MET A 172 -15.02 -9.22 -20.32
C MET A 172 -16.55 -9.27 -20.19
N PHE A 173 -17.14 -8.36 -19.40
CA PHE A 173 -18.61 -8.23 -19.23
C PHE A 173 -19.19 -7.03 -20.01
N LYS A 174 -18.51 -6.57 -21.05
CA LYS A 174 -19.02 -5.56 -22.00
C LYS A 174 -19.23 -6.13 -23.38
#